data_AF-A0A3D8GX41-F1
#
_entry.id   AF-A0A3D8GX41-F1
#
_cell.length_a   1.000
_cell.length_b   1.000
_cell.length_c   1.000
_cell.angle_alpha   90.00
_cell.angle_beta   90.00
_cell.angle_gamma   90.00
#
_symmetry.space_group_name_H-M   'P 1'
#
loop_
_entity.id
_entity.type
_entity.pdbx_description
1 polymer ?
#
loop_
_entity_poly.entity_id
_entity_poly.type
_entity_poly.pdbx_seq_one_letter_code
_entity_poly.pdbx_strand_id
1 'polypeptide(L)' 'MLGGRESQLPFCAHTNDAAPLFAAEAYDNREKKMKQIRLADYRGRWVVLFFYSSDFTFV' A
#
# COMPACT_ATOMS: atom_id res chain seq x y z
N MET A 1 25.54 10.63 16.16
CA MET A 1 25.26 11.53 15.02
C MET A 1 25.40 10.73 13.73
N LEU A 2 24.46 9.83 13.43
CA LEU A 2 24.42 9.14 12.13
C LEU A 2 23.19 9.68 11.42
N GLY A 3 23.44 10.45 10.37
CA GLY A 3 22.44 11.24 9.65
C GLY A 3 21.29 10.36 9.17
N GLY A 4 20.07 10.73 9.57
CA GLY A 4 18.86 10.18 9.00
C GLY A 4 18.86 10.47 7.50
N ARG A 5 18.92 9.41 6.68
CA ARG A 5 18.59 9.53 5.27
C ARG A 5 17.08 9.75 5.18
N GLU A 6 16.71 10.99 4.92
CA GLU A 6 15.36 11.36 4.52
C GLU A 6 15.05 10.62 3.22
N SER A 7 14.09 9.68 3.25
CA SER A 7 13.70 8.90 2.07
C SER A 7 12.95 9.80 1.09
N GLN A 8 13.68 10.35 0.13
CA GLN A 8 13.16 11.15 -0.96
C GLN A 8 12.40 10.22 -1.94
N LEU A 9 11.15 9.88 -1.65
CA LEU A 9 10.37 8.95 -2.46
C LEU A 9 9.68 9.65 -3.62
N PRO A 10 9.96 9.22 -4.87
CA PRO A 10 8.86 9.16 -5.83
C PRO A 10 8.72 7.79 -6.52
N PHE A 11 9.77 6.94 -6.62
CA PHE A 11 9.69 5.72 -7.46
C PHE A 11 10.48 4.48 -6.99
N CYS A 12 11.14 4.49 -5.83
CA CYS A 12 11.98 3.37 -5.38
C CYS A 12 11.57 2.90 -3.99
N ALA A 13 10.91 1.73 -3.89
CA ALA A 13 10.70 1.06 -2.61
C ALA A 13 11.78 -0.02 -2.45
N HIS A 14 12.67 0.14 -1.47
CA HIS A 14 13.64 -0.91 -1.10
C HIS A 14 13.13 -1.73 0.09
N THR A 15 13.62 -2.96 0.22
CA THR A 15 13.17 -3.91 1.27
C THR A 15 13.43 -3.44 2.70
N ASN A 16 14.39 -2.54 2.88
CA ASN A 16 14.78 -2.01 4.18
C ASN A 16 14.12 -0.66 4.50
N ASP A 17 13.38 -0.10 3.54
CA ASP A 17 12.67 1.15 3.74
C ASP A 17 11.31 0.90 4.39
N ALA A 18 10.80 1.92 5.06
CA ALA A 18 9.39 1.93 5.41
C ALA A 18 8.55 1.91 4.13
N ALA A 19 7.56 1.00 4.06
CA ALA A 19 6.65 0.94 2.92
C ALA A 19 5.98 2.30 2.67
N PRO A 20 5.93 2.78 1.41
CA PRO A 20 5.30 4.06 1.08
C PRO A 20 3.84 4.10 1.53
N LEU A 21 3.46 5.17 2.24
CA LEU A 21 2.07 5.35 2.66
C LEU A 21 1.19 5.63 1.44
N PHE A 22 0.04 4.97 1.38
CA PHE A 22 -1.00 5.26 0.41
C PHE A 22 -2.36 5.32 1.11
N ALA A 23 -3.29 6.03 0.46
CA ALA A 23 -4.70 6.00 0.76
C ALA A 23 -5.48 5.83 -0.55
N ALA A 24 -6.50 4.98 -0.55
CA ALA A 24 -7.31 4.72 -1.72
C ALA A 24 -8.72 4.29 -1.31
N GLU A 25 -9.69 4.51 -2.20
CA GLU A 25 -10.99 3.85 -2.09
C GLU A 25 -10.85 2.39 -2.53
N ALA A 26 -11.39 1.48 -1.73
CA ALA A 26 -11.38 0.06 -2.02
C ALA A 26 -12.73 -0.58 -1.67
N TYR A 27 -13.11 -1.60 -2.43
CA TYR A 27 -14.28 -2.42 -2.13
C TYR A 27 -13.95 -3.44 -1.03
N ASP A 28 -14.70 -3.41 0.08
CA ASP A 28 -14.61 -4.43 1.12
C ASP A 28 -15.59 -5.58 0.83
N ASN A 29 -15.06 -6.77 0.53
CA ASN A 29 -15.88 -7.94 0.22
C ASN A 29 -16.67 -8.48 1.43
N ARG A 30 -16.24 -8.22 2.67
CA ARG A 30 -16.96 -8.65 3.89
C ARG A 30 -18.13 -7.72 4.18
N GLU A 31 -17.87 -6.42 4.12
CA GLU A 31 -18.88 -5.39 4.44
C GLU A 31 -19.73 -4.97 3.22
N LYS A 32 -19.40 -5.47 2.03
CA LYS A 32 -20.10 -5.21 0.75
C LYS A 32 -20.25 -3.73 0.42
N LYS A 33 -19.25 -2.92 0.76
CA LYS A 33 -19.26 -1.46 0.55
C LYS A 33 -17.89 -0.91 0.16
N MET A 34 -17.90 0.28 -0.45
CA MET A 34 -16.69 1.07 -0.66
C MET A 34 -16.23 1.69 0.66
N LYS A 35 -14.92 1.70 0.90
CA LYS A 35 -14.31 2.36 2.05
C LYS A 35 -12.97 2.96 1.68
N GLN A 36 -12.60 4.04 2.37
CA GLN A 36 -11.24 4.56 2.33
C GLN A 36 -10.33 3.64 3.14
N ILE A 37 -9.27 3.13 2.53
CA ILE A 37 -8.21 2.37 3.21
C ILE A 37 -6.93 3.19 3.26
N ARG A 38 -6.15 3.01 4.32
CA ARG A 38 -4.80 3.59 4.45
C ARG A 38 -3.85 2.50 4.91
N LEU A 39 -2.66 2.45 4.33
CA LEU A 39 -1.64 1.46 4.74
C LEU A 39 -1.31 1.56 6.24
N ALA A 40 -1.35 2.78 6.80
CA ALA A 40 -1.10 3.04 8.20
C ALA A 40 -2.09 2.33 9.15
N ASP A 41 -3.34 2.08 8.72
CA ASP A 41 -4.36 1.43 9.54
C ASP A 41 -4.07 -0.07 9.75
N TYR A 42 -3.14 -0.65 8.97
CA TYR A 42 -2.76 -2.06 9.04
C TYR A 42 -1.48 -2.32 9.85
N ARG A 43 -0.95 -1.32 10.56
CA ARG A 43 0.23 -1.49 11.42
C ARG A 43 0.02 -2.63 12.44
N GLY A 44 1.07 -3.41 12.66
CA GLY A 44 1.03 -4.60 13.52
C GLY A 44 0.47 -5.86 12.86
N ARG A 45 0.17 -5.82 11.55
CA ARG A 45 -0.26 -6.97 10.76
C ARG A 45 0.67 -7.15 9.55
N TRP A 46 0.80 -8.37 9.07
CA TRP A 46 1.41 -8.63 7.77
C TRP A 46 0.44 -8.22 6.66
N VAL A 47 0.95 -7.48 5.68
CA VAL A 47 0.19 -6.98 4.53
C VAL A 47 0.90 -7.42 3.26
N VAL A 48 0.14 -8.00 2.33
CA VAL A 48 0.60 -8.28 0.96
C VAL A 48 -0.12 -7.29 0.04
N LEU A 49 0.65 -6.43 -0.62
CA LEU A 49 0.17 -5.52 -1.66
C LEU A 49 0.71 -6.00 -3.00
N PHE A 50 -0.17 -6.20 -3.97
CA PHE A 50 0.19 -6.54 -5.34
C PHE A 50 -0.54 -5.62 -6.31
N PHE A 51 0.08 -5.36 -7.45
CA PHE A 51 -0.50 -4.58 -8.54
C PHE A 51 -0.76 -5.52 -9.72
N TYR A 52 -1.89 -5.34 -10.38
CA TYR A 52 -2.24 -6.02 -11.62
C TYR A 52 -2.68 -4.97 -12.65
N SER A 53 -2.66 -5.32 -13.93
CA SER A 53 -2.77 -4.35 -15.03
C SER A 53 -4.18 -3.77 -15.20
N SER A 54 -5.21 -4.62 -15.25
CA SER A 54 -6.60 -4.19 -15.48
C SER A 54 -7.59 -5.23 -14.96
N ASP A 55 -8.79 -4.75 -14.63
CA ASP A 55 -9.95 -5.60 -14.39
C ASP A 55 -10.46 -6.22 -15.71
N PHE A 56 -11.08 -7.40 -15.60
CA PHE A 56 -11.78 -8.13 -16.68
C PHE A 56 -10.95 -8.42 -17.94
N THR A 57 -9.90 -9.21 -17.78
CA THR A 57 -9.24 -9.86 -18.93
C THR A 57 -10.09 -11.02 -19.44
N PHE A 58 -10.22 -11.17 -20.76
CA PHE A 58 -10.84 -12.35 -21.35
C PHE A 58 -10.05 -13.61 -20.98
N VAL A 59 -10.73 -14.60 -20.42
CA VAL A 59 -10.24 -15.97 -20.16
C VAL A 59 -11.09 -16.95 -20.94
#